data_AF-A0A954IQQ6-F1
#
_entry.id   AF-A0A954IQQ6-F1
#
_cell.length_a   1.000
_cell.length_b   1.000
_cell.length_c   1.000
_cell.angle_alpha   90.00
_cell.angle_beta   90.00
_cell.angle_gamma   90.00
#
_symmetry.space_group_name_H-M   'P 1'
#
loop_
_entity.id
_entity.type
_entity.pdbx_description
1 polymer ?
#
loop_
_entity_poly.entity_id
_entity_poly.type
_entity_poly.pdbx_seq_one_letter_code
_entity_poly.pdbx_strand_id
1 'polypeptide(L)'
;FRDVQDGLSNTIAMSERSKGQPNNRFAQNGALSVGNGGTLRTNPASVLPKLVNGEITGDFRVWTGTRWPDGAPAFTGCTFQLGPNKGCYVQGGWDGEDGIYEPSSQHTGGVMCLMGDGAVKFISENIDTGNTSCPGPDAPGSRSGNCAQFTQFGRSPFGVWGALGSIAGRETIGEF
;
A
#
# COMPACT_ATOMS: atom_id res chain seq x y z
N PHE A 1 22.79 -3.42 6.66
CA PHE A 1 23.24 -2.35 5.74
C PHE A 1 23.49 -2.86 4.33
N ARG A 2 24.35 -3.87 4.10
CA ARG A 2 24.64 -4.38 2.73
C ARG A 2 23.40 -4.70 1.88
N ASP A 3 22.35 -5.22 2.53
CA ASP A 3 21.19 -5.75 1.82
C ASP A 3 20.05 -4.71 1.67
N VAL A 4 20.13 -3.54 2.35
CA VAL A 4 19.21 -2.40 2.17
C VAL A 4 19.98 -1.31 1.42
N GLN A 5 19.97 -1.41 0.10
CA GLN A 5 20.82 -0.61 -0.78
C GLN A 5 20.38 0.85 -0.87
N ASP A 6 19.12 1.13 -0.54
CA ASP A 6 18.53 2.48 -0.60
C ASP A 6 18.73 3.27 0.71
N GLY A 7 19.25 2.58 1.74
CA GLY A 7 19.51 3.14 3.06
C GLY A 7 18.32 3.02 4.01
N LEU A 8 18.61 2.74 5.28
CA LEU A 8 17.58 2.54 6.32
C LEU A 8 16.71 3.78 6.57
N SER A 9 17.23 4.98 6.37
CA SER A 9 16.51 6.26 6.51
C SER A 9 15.46 6.51 5.40
N ASN A 10 15.54 5.71 4.33
CA ASN A 10 14.74 5.79 3.10
C ASN A 10 13.92 4.52 2.86
N THR A 11 13.84 3.64 3.86
CA THR A 11 13.04 2.41 3.79
C THR A 11 12.08 2.42 4.96
N ILE A 12 10.79 2.29 4.68
CA ILE A 12 9.75 2.12 5.70
C ILE A 12 9.88 0.70 6.26
N ALA A 13 10.07 0.61 7.57
CA ALA A 13 10.03 -0.65 8.30
C ALA A 13 8.59 -1.02 8.68
N MET A 14 7.80 -0.05 9.13
CA MET A 14 6.40 -0.24 9.55
C MET A 14 5.60 1.05 9.34
N SER A 15 4.28 0.94 9.19
CA SER A 15 3.38 2.10 9.10
C SER A 15 2.07 1.85 9.83
N GLU A 16 1.32 2.91 10.11
CA GLU A 16 0.03 2.85 10.76
C GLU A 16 -1.03 2.16 9.89
N ARG A 17 -1.86 1.33 10.54
CA ARG A 17 -3.15 0.90 10.00
C ARG A 17 -4.22 1.01 11.08
N SER A 18 -5.28 1.75 10.78
CA SER A 18 -6.42 1.90 11.67
C SER A 18 -7.15 0.57 11.88
N LYS A 19 -7.44 0.25 13.14
CA LYS A 19 -8.29 -0.90 13.47
C LYS A 19 -9.70 -0.71 12.89
N GLY A 20 -10.21 -1.74 12.22
CA GLY A 20 -11.56 -1.78 11.66
C GLY A 20 -12.62 -1.55 12.73
N GLN A 21 -13.57 -0.66 12.43
CA GLN A 21 -14.67 -0.31 13.32
C GLN A 21 -16.00 -0.88 12.77
N PRO A 22 -16.84 -1.54 13.60
CA PRO A 22 -18.11 -2.08 13.15
C PRO A 22 -18.99 -1.04 12.46
N ASN A 23 -19.61 -1.41 11.34
CA ASN A 23 -20.49 -0.55 10.53
C ASN A 23 -19.83 0.75 9.99
N ASN A 24 -18.51 0.85 10.02
CA ASN A 24 -17.76 1.99 9.51
C ASN A 24 -17.12 1.64 8.16
N ARG A 25 -17.45 2.40 7.12
CA ARG A 25 -16.96 2.18 5.74
C ARG A 25 -15.76 3.04 5.39
N PHE A 26 -15.35 3.97 6.25
CA PHE A 26 -14.21 4.83 5.96
C PHE A 26 -12.91 4.04 5.92
N ALA A 27 -12.14 4.20 4.84
CA ALA A 27 -10.82 3.58 4.68
C ALA A 27 -9.87 3.96 5.83
N GLN A 28 -9.89 5.24 6.23
CA GLN A 28 -9.14 5.76 7.38
C GLN A 28 -9.54 5.12 8.72
N ASN A 29 -10.69 4.45 8.79
CA ASN A 29 -11.19 3.74 9.97
C ASN A 29 -11.07 2.21 9.81
N GLY A 30 -10.17 1.75 8.95
CA GLY A 30 -9.82 0.33 8.82
C GLY A 30 -10.79 -0.51 8.00
N ALA A 31 -11.73 0.11 7.29
CA ALA A 31 -12.58 -0.57 6.32
C ALA A 31 -11.74 -1.04 5.12
N LEU A 32 -12.04 -2.25 4.64
CA LEU A 32 -11.40 -2.81 3.45
C LEU A 32 -12.44 -3.38 2.49
N SER A 33 -12.20 -3.26 1.19
CA SER A 33 -13.02 -3.86 0.16
C SER A 33 -12.66 -5.33 -0.07
N VAL A 34 -13.64 -6.16 -0.39
CA VAL A 34 -13.45 -7.57 -0.76
C VAL A 34 -14.04 -7.87 -2.13
N GLY A 35 -13.64 -8.98 -2.74
CA GLY A 35 -14.17 -9.44 -4.02
C GLY A 35 -13.78 -8.52 -5.19
N ASN A 36 -12.55 -8.00 -5.18
CA ASN A 36 -12.05 -7.08 -6.20
C ASN A 36 -11.63 -7.77 -7.51
N GLY A 37 -11.50 -9.10 -7.51
CA GLY A 37 -11.06 -9.87 -8.67
C GLY A 37 -9.59 -9.68 -9.01
N GLY A 38 -9.09 -10.44 -9.99
CA GLY A 38 -7.66 -10.47 -10.32
C GLY A 38 -7.11 -9.19 -10.96
N THR A 39 -7.96 -8.26 -11.41
CA THR A 39 -7.52 -7.04 -12.11
C THR A 39 -6.63 -6.15 -11.26
N LEU A 40 -6.81 -6.13 -9.93
CA LEU A 40 -5.98 -5.31 -9.04
C LEU A 40 -4.49 -5.73 -9.05
N ARG A 41 -4.18 -6.98 -9.41
CA ARG A 41 -2.79 -7.46 -9.53
C ARG A 41 -2.08 -6.89 -10.75
N THR A 42 -2.83 -6.69 -11.84
CA THR A 42 -2.29 -6.17 -13.10
C THR A 42 -2.47 -4.66 -13.24
N ASN A 43 -3.43 -4.09 -12.51
CA ASN A 43 -3.74 -2.67 -12.46
C ASN A 43 -4.29 -2.30 -11.07
N PRO A 44 -3.41 -1.93 -10.10
CA PRO A 44 -3.82 -1.48 -8.77
C PRO A 44 -4.80 -0.30 -8.81
N ALA A 45 -4.66 0.63 -9.76
CA ALA A 45 -5.58 1.77 -9.88
C ALA A 45 -7.04 1.36 -10.18
N SER A 46 -7.30 0.13 -10.61
CA SER A 46 -8.65 -0.37 -10.90
C SER A 46 -9.61 -0.34 -9.71
N VAL A 47 -9.10 -0.32 -8.48
CA VAL A 47 -9.92 -0.27 -7.26
C VAL A 47 -10.18 1.14 -6.74
N LEU A 48 -9.46 2.16 -7.22
CA LEU A 48 -9.63 3.55 -6.78
C LEU A 48 -11.07 4.08 -6.92
N PRO A 49 -11.84 3.74 -7.98
CA PRO A 49 -13.23 4.16 -8.07
C PRO A 49 -14.13 3.63 -6.95
N LYS A 50 -13.70 2.62 -6.19
CA LYS A 50 -14.44 2.11 -5.03
C LYS A 50 -14.32 3.00 -3.79
N LEU A 51 -13.35 3.92 -3.75
CA LEU A 51 -13.18 4.88 -2.68
C LEU A 51 -13.87 6.19 -3.05
N VAL A 52 -15.02 6.46 -2.43
CA VAL A 52 -15.82 7.66 -2.70
C VAL A 52 -15.92 8.46 -1.42
N ASN A 53 -15.40 9.69 -1.43
CA ASN A 53 -15.36 10.57 -0.25
C ASN A 53 -14.74 9.90 0.99
N GLY A 54 -13.72 9.06 0.79
CA GLY A 54 -13.05 8.31 1.86
C GLY A 54 -13.76 7.03 2.32
N GLU A 55 -14.93 6.71 1.77
CA GLU A 55 -15.70 5.50 2.08
C GLU A 55 -15.53 4.41 1.01
N ILE A 56 -15.43 3.16 1.48
CA ILE A 56 -15.43 1.97 0.63
C ILE A 56 -16.85 1.63 0.18
N THR A 57 -17.03 1.58 -1.13
CA THR A 57 -18.28 1.17 -1.78
C THR A 57 -18.33 -0.33 -2.06
N GLY A 58 -19.54 -0.86 -2.25
CA GLY A 58 -19.77 -2.30 -2.44
C GLY A 58 -19.57 -3.12 -1.16
N ASP A 59 -19.10 -4.35 -1.33
CA ASP A 59 -18.82 -5.27 -0.25
C ASP A 59 -17.54 -4.89 0.49
N PHE A 60 -17.65 -4.83 1.82
CA PHE A 60 -16.55 -4.44 2.69
C PHE A 60 -16.50 -5.32 3.95
N ARG A 61 -15.33 -5.30 4.59
CA ARG A 61 -15.05 -5.95 5.87
C ARG A 61 -14.28 -4.98 6.77
N VAL A 62 -14.20 -5.31 8.04
CA VAL A 62 -13.53 -4.52 9.08
C VAL A 62 -12.49 -5.39 9.80
N TRP A 63 -11.72 -6.14 9.02
CA TRP A 63 -10.74 -7.09 9.56
C TRP A 63 -9.48 -6.41 10.09
N THR A 64 -9.07 -5.28 9.52
CA THR A 64 -7.85 -4.55 9.88
C THR A 64 -7.68 -4.45 11.40
N GLY A 65 -6.54 -4.90 11.92
CA GLY A 65 -6.19 -4.82 13.35
C GLY A 65 -7.07 -5.64 14.31
N THR A 66 -8.05 -6.42 13.85
CA THR A 66 -8.93 -7.21 14.74
C THR A 66 -8.28 -8.50 15.25
N ARG A 67 -7.38 -9.10 14.46
CA ARG A 67 -6.59 -10.29 14.79
C ARG A 67 -5.11 -9.99 14.60
N TRP A 68 -4.55 -9.13 15.45
CA TRP A 68 -3.17 -8.64 15.32
C TRP A 68 -2.06 -9.72 15.30
N PRO A 69 -2.18 -10.91 15.95
CA PRO A 69 -1.12 -11.91 15.85
C PRO A 69 -1.27 -12.82 14.62
N ASP A 70 -2.30 -12.61 13.80
CA ASP A 70 -2.54 -13.39 12.60
C ASP A 70 -1.62 -12.93 11.46
N GLY A 71 -1.08 -13.88 10.70
CA GLY A 71 -0.19 -13.62 9.56
C GLY A 71 -0.92 -13.24 8.27
N ALA A 72 -2.26 -13.31 8.23
CA ALA A 72 -3.03 -12.88 7.08
C ALA A 72 -2.88 -11.36 6.83
N PRO A 73 -2.58 -10.93 5.59
CA PRO A 73 -2.21 -9.54 5.29
C PRO A 73 -3.37 -8.56 5.51
N ALA A 74 -4.62 -9.01 5.44
CA ALA A 74 -5.77 -8.17 5.73
C ALA A 74 -5.78 -7.58 7.14
N PHE A 75 -5.13 -8.23 8.11
CA PHE A 75 -5.09 -7.77 9.50
C PHE A 75 -4.04 -6.68 9.73
N THR A 76 -2.78 -6.92 9.35
CA THR A 76 -1.65 -6.07 9.73
C THR A 76 -0.65 -5.80 8.60
N GLY A 77 -0.82 -6.42 7.43
CA GLY A 77 0.07 -6.23 6.29
C GLY A 77 0.03 -4.79 5.76
N CYS A 78 1.13 -4.33 5.16
CA CYS A 78 1.19 -3.04 4.49
C CYS A 78 1.74 -3.22 3.07
N THR A 79 1.12 -2.54 2.10
CA THR A 79 1.65 -2.35 0.75
C THR A 79 1.83 -0.86 0.48
N PHE A 80 2.65 -0.53 -0.50
CA PHE A 80 3.02 0.85 -0.82
C PHE A 80 2.79 1.12 -2.31
N GLN A 81 1.54 1.11 -2.75
CA GLN A 81 1.15 1.17 -4.17
C GLN A 81 0.27 2.38 -4.49
N LEU A 82 -0.82 2.58 -3.74
CA LEU A 82 -1.82 3.61 -4.02
C LEU A 82 -1.62 4.88 -3.19
N GLY A 83 -0.86 4.82 -2.09
CA GLY A 83 -0.61 5.95 -1.21
C GLY A 83 -1.36 5.87 0.12
N PRO A 84 -0.96 6.69 1.10
CA PRO A 84 -1.63 6.76 2.38
C PRO A 84 -3.13 7.05 2.26
N ASN A 85 -3.92 6.43 3.15
CA ASN A 85 -5.37 6.61 3.28
C ASN A 85 -6.19 6.20 2.03
N LYS A 86 -5.60 5.54 1.03
CA LYS A 86 -6.33 5.07 -0.16
C LYS A 86 -7.06 3.74 0.02
N GLY A 87 -7.04 3.18 1.24
CA GLY A 87 -7.81 2.00 1.63
C GLY A 87 -7.13 0.67 1.31
N CYS A 88 -7.79 -0.40 1.73
CA CYS A 88 -7.33 -1.77 1.50
C CYS A 88 -8.32 -2.55 0.63
N TYR A 89 -7.81 -3.41 -0.25
CA TYR A 89 -8.57 -4.11 -1.27
C TYR A 89 -8.07 -5.54 -1.40
N VAL A 90 -8.91 -6.49 -1.01
CA VAL A 90 -8.63 -7.93 -1.07
C VAL A 90 -9.13 -8.48 -2.40
N GLN A 91 -8.35 -9.33 -3.05
CA GLN A 91 -8.71 -9.93 -4.34
C GLN A 91 -10.03 -10.68 -4.29
N GLY A 92 -10.19 -11.61 -3.37
CA GLY A 92 -11.41 -12.39 -3.19
C GLY A 92 -12.06 -12.10 -1.84
N GLY A 93 -12.58 -13.14 -1.23
CA GLY A 93 -13.46 -13.06 -0.05
C GLY A 93 -12.79 -13.50 1.25
N TRP A 94 -11.50 -13.85 1.22
CA TRP A 94 -10.77 -14.41 2.35
C TRP A 94 -9.65 -13.50 2.85
N ASP A 95 -9.38 -13.52 4.16
CA ASP A 95 -8.46 -12.60 4.86
C ASP A 95 -6.97 -12.83 4.52
N GLY A 96 -6.64 -14.06 4.09
CA GLY A 96 -5.30 -14.49 3.68
C GLY A 96 -4.94 -14.20 2.22
N GLU A 97 -5.79 -13.54 1.44
CA GLU A 97 -5.57 -13.39 0.00
C GLU A 97 -4.64 -12.23 -0.38
N ASP A 98 -4.12 -12.30 -1.61
CA ASP A 98 -3.43 -11.18 -2.26
C ASP A 98 -4.32 -9.94 -2.28
N GLY A 99 -3.69 -8.77 -2.18
CA GLY A 99 -4.41 -7.52 -2.12
C GLY A 99 -3.50 -6.32 -1.99
N ILE A 100 -4.15 -5.15 -1.95
CA ILE A 100 -3.52 -3.87 -1.66
C ILE A 100 -3.90 -3.54 -0.21
N TYR A 101 -2.91 -3.26 0.62
CA TYR A 101 -3.06 -3.01 2.04
C TYR A 101 -2.40 -1.69 2.41
N GLU A 102 -2.91 -0.57 1.91
CA GLU A 102 -2.29 0.73 2.19
C GLU A 102 -2.39 1.09 3.69
N PRO A 103 -1.36 1.74 4.23
CA PRO A 103 -1.42 2.48 5.48
C PRO A 103 -2.64 3.39 5.61
N SER A 104 -3.19 3.47 6.82
CA SER A 104 -4.35 4.29 7.15
C SER A 104 -4.20 4.91 8.52
N SER A 105 -4.60 6.18 8.62
CA SER A 105 -4.56 6.94 9.86
C SER A 105 -5.75 7.89 9.96
N GLN A 106 -6.07 8.27 11.19
CA GLN A 106 -7.04 9.34 11.48
C GLN A 106 -6.37 10.71 11.55
N HIS A 107 -5.04 10.78 11.42
CA HIS A 107 -4.32 12.03 11.25
C HIS A 107 -4.70 12.67 9.91
N THR A 108 -4.95 13.98 9.94
CA THR A 108 -5.31 14.73 8.73
C THR A 108 -4.13 14.76 7.76
N GLY A 109 -4.37 14.30 6.52
CA GLY A 109 -3.44 14.50 5.41
C GLY A 109 -2.30 13.49 5.29
N GLY A 110 -2.27 12.41 6.06
CA GLY A 110 -1.17 11.45 5.98
C GLY A 110 -1.19 10.34 7.03
N VAL A 111 -0.05 9.65 7.17
CA VAL A 111 0.18 8.52 8.08
C VAL A 111 1.54 8.64 8.75
N MET A 112 1.72 8.04 9.93
CA MET A 112 3.05 7.87 10.51
C MET A 112 3.72 6.61 9.96
N CYS A 113 5.01 6.72 9.65
CA CYS A 113 5.86 5.63 9.22
C CYS A 113 7.11 5.55 10.09
N LEU A 114 7.41 4.34 10.56
CA LEU A 114 8.69 4.00 11.15
C LEU A 114 9.67 3.64 10.03
N MET A 115 10.77 4.36 9.96
CA MET A 115 11.87 4.10 9.03
C MET A 115 12.78 2.99 9.57
N GLY A 116 13.56 2.37 8.69
CA GLY A 116 14.50 1.31 9.05
C GLY A 116 15.62 1.75 9.99
N ASP A 117 15.90 3.06 10.10
CA ASP A 117 16.88 3.63 11.02
C ASP A 117 16.28 4.00 12.39
N GLY A 118 14.98 3.75 12.59
CA GLY A 118 14.25 4.06 13.82
C GLY A 118 13.63 5.45 13.86
N ALA A 119 13.85 6.29 12.85
CA ALA A 119 13.14 7.58 12.76
C ALA A 119 11.65 7.35 12.50
N VAL A 120 10.81 8.20 13.09
CA VAL A 120 9.37 8.24 12.79
C VAL A 120 9.09 9.48 11.96
N LYS A 121 8.47 9.30 10.80
CA LYS A 121 8.16 10.38 9.86
C LYS A 121 6.66 10.41 9.57
N PHE A 122 6.10 11.61 9.51
CA PHE A 122 4.76 11.82 8.96
C PHE A 122 4.88 11.89 7.44
N ILE A 123 4.13 11.05 6.72
CA ILE A 123 4.14 11.00 5.26
C ILE A 123 2.78 11.45 4.74
N SER A 124 2.81 12.46 3.87
CA SER A 124 1.63 13.06 3.26
C SER A 124 0.87 12.08 2.36
N GLU A 125 -0.46 12.14 2.38
CA GLU A 125 -1.33 11.38 1.46
C GLU A 125 -1.29 11.89 0.00
N ASN A 126 -0.58 13.00 -0.24
CA ASN A 126 -0.26 13.57 -1.54
C ASN A 126 1.14 13.18 -2.04
N ILE A 127 1.82 12.25 -1.37
CA ILE A 127 3.10 11.70 -1.83
C ILE A 127 3.00 11.18 -3.27
N ASP A 128 4.10 11.26 -4.02
CA ASP A 128 4.18 10.73 -5.37
C ASP A 128 4.00 9.20 -5.36
N THR A 129 2.91 8.74 -5.99
CA THR A 129 2.57 7.32 -6.17
C THR A 129 2.87 6.82 -7.58
N GLY A 130 3.57 7.61 -8.40
CA GLY A 130 3.98 7.24 -9.75
C GLY A 130 2.83 6.71 -10.62
N ASN A 131 3.07 5.59 -11.31
CA ASN A 131 2.08 4.95 -12.17
C ASN A 131 1.38 3.79 -11.44
N THR A 132 0.29 4.12 -10.76
CA THR A 132 -0.56 3.16 -10.02
C THR A 132 -1.29 2.15 -10.92
N SER A 133 -1.25 2.30 -12.25
CA SER A 133 -1.78 1.30 -13.18
C SER A 133 -0.78 0.20 -13.51
N CYS A 134 0.46 0.27 -13.01
CA CYS A 134 1.44 -0.79 -13.23
C CYS A 134 1.15 -2.03 -12.37
N PRO A 135 1.34 -3.24 -12.94
CA PRO A 135 1.20 -4.48 -12.20
C PRO A 135 2.14 -4.54 -10.98
N GLY A 136 1.76 -5.36 -10.00
CA GLY A 136 2.69 -5.81 -8.96
C GLY A 136 3.91 -6.52 -9.56
N PRO A 137 5.05 -6.57 -8.86
CA PRO A 137 6.31 -7.12 -9.38
C PRO A 137 6.19 -8.60 -9.80
N ASP A 138 5.27 -9.35 -9.21
CA ASP A 138 4.97 -10.76 -9.46
C ASP A 138 3.99 -11.01 -10.61
N ALA A 139 3.29 -9.98 -11.12
CA ALA A 139 2.21 -10.21 -12.07
C ALA A 139 2.72 -10.48 -13.51
N PRO A 140 2.00 -11.31 -14.30
CA PRO A 140 2.29 -11.51 -15.72
C PRO A 140 2.23 -10.17 -16.47
N GLY A 141 3.36 -9.74 -17.04
CA GLY A 141 3.46 -8.45 -17.73
C GLY A 141 4.14 -7.34 -16.92
N SER A 142 4.61 -7.61 -15.69
CA SER A 142 5.46 -6.65 -14.95
C SER A 142 6.70 -6.23 -15.75
N ARG A 143 7.16 -7.08 -16.68
CA ARG A 143 8.33 -6.86 -17.54
C ARG A 143 8.03 -6.31 -18.94
N SER A 144 6.80 -5.89 -19.23
CA SER A 144 6.41 -5.39 -20.55
C SER A 144 5.62 -4.07 -20.50
N GLY A 145 5.54 -3.40 -21.66
CA GLY A 145 4.82 -2.12 -21.80
C GLY A 145 5.44 -0.97 -21.00
N ASN A 146 4.60 0.02 -20.64
CA ASN A 146 5.03 1.23 -19.92
C ASN A 146 5.62 0.95 -18.52
N CYS A 147 5.46 -0.28 -18.01
CA CYS A 147 5.95 -0.71 -16.71
C CYS A 147 7.26 -1.53 -16.77
N ALA A 148 7.71 -1.91 -17.97
CA ALA A 148 8.93 -2.70 -18.18
C ALA A 148 10.20 -2.02 -17.61
N GLN A 149 10.23 -0.68 -17.66
CA GLN A 149 11.33 0.14 -17.14
C GLN A 149 11.54 0.01 -15.63
N PHE A 150 10.56 -0.46 -14.86
CA PHE A 150 10.67 -0.60 -13.41
C PHE A 150 11.32 -1.95 -13.03
N THR A 151 10.89 -3.02 -13.70
CA THR A 151 11.40 -4.38 -13.42
C THR A 151 12.82 -4.67 -13.92
N GLN A 152 13.34 -3.91 -14.89
CA GLN A 152 14.71 -4.10 -15.39
C GLN A 152 15.77 -3.48 -14.47
N PHE A 153 15.41 -2.46 -13.69
CA PHE A 153 16.37 -1.68 -12.90
C PHE A 153 16.14 -1.76 -11.38
N GLY A 154 15.15 -2.55 -10.94
CA GLY A 154 14.78 -2.69 -9.53
C GLY A 154 13.88 -1.57 -9.00
N ARG A 155 13.64 -0.53 -9.80
CA ARG A 155 12.87 0.66 -9.43
C ARG A 155 11.39 0.34 -9.25
N SER A 156 10.74 0.97 -8.28
CA SER A 156 9.30 0.92 -8.05
C SER A 156 8.52 1.76 -9.08
N PRO A 157 7.44 1.23 -9.67
CA PRO A 157 6.54 2.03 -10.51
C PRO A 157 5.69 3.01 -9.68
N PHE A 158 5.59 2.80 -8.37
CA PHE A 158 4.68 3.55 -7.50
C PHE A 158 5.31 4.81 -6.89
N GLY A 159 6.21 5.45 -7.65
CA GLY A 159 6.83 6.72 -7.29
C GLY A 159 7.67 6.64 -6.02
N VAL A 160 7.80 7.77 -5.34
CA VAL A 160 8.49 7.85 -4.04
C VAL A 160 7.85 6.91 -3.02
N TRP A 161 6.52 6.80 -3.01
CA TRP A 161 5.80 5.94 -2.07
C TRP A 161 6.24 4.48 -2.16
N GLY A 162 6.25 3.94 -3.37
CA GLY A 162 6.69 2.58 -3.61
C GLY A 162 8.19 2.37 -3.41
N ALA A 163 9.01 3.39 -3.68
CA ALA A 163 10.44 3.34 -3.42
C ALA A 163 10.72 3.17 -1.91
N LEU A 164 10.03 3.97 -1.07
CA LEU A 164 10.11 3.88 0.39
C LEU A 164 9.67 2.51 0.93
N GLY A 165 8.74 1.84 0.26
CA GLY A 165 8.29 0.49 0.60
C GLY A 165 9.25 -0.63 0.18
N SER A 166 10.37 -0.30 -0.46
CA SER A 166 11.35 -1.26 -1.00
C SER A 166 12.74 -1.05 -0.38
N ILE A 167 13.61 -2.06 -0.50
CA ILE A 167 14.96 -2.04 0.10
C ILE A 167 16.09 -1.88 -0.93
N ALA A 168 15.78 -1.98 -2.23
CA ALA A 168 16.78 -2.08 -3.30
C ALA A 168 16.29 -1.56 -4.66
N GLY A 169 15.48 -0.49 -4.67
CA GLY A 169 15.04 0.20 -5.88
C GLY A 169 16.06 1.18 -6.46
N ARG A 170 17.00 1.67 -5.64
CA ARG A 170 18.09 2.60 -5.96
C ARG A 170 17.63 3.94 -6.54
N GLU A 171 16.37 4.32 -6.34
CA GLU A 171 15.91 5.66 -6.67
C GLU A 171 16.43 6.68 -5.67
N THR A 172 16.83 7.85 -6.18
CA THR A 172 17.04 9.00 -5.32
C THR A 172 15.71 9.49 -4.79
N ILE A 173 15.47 9.29 -3.50
CA ILE A 173 14.29 9.79 -2.81
C ILE A 173 14.60 11.22 -2.32
N GLY A 174 13.77 12.19 -2.71
CA GLY A 174 13.86 13.59 -2.25
C GLY A 174 13.36 13.77 -0.82
N GLU A 175 13.01 15.00 -0.43
CA GLU A 175 12.23 15.22 0.79
C GLU A 175 10.76 14.82 0.56
N PHE A 176 10.14 14.19 1.55
CA PHE A 176 8.80 13.61 1.51
C PHE A 176 8.09 13.73 2.86
#